data_AF-A0A5B8MLV3-F1
#
_entry.id   AF-A0A5B8MLV3-F1
#
_cell.length_a   1.000
_cell.length_b   1.000
_cell.length_c   1.000
_cell.angle_alpha   90.00
_cell.angle_beta   90.00
_cell.angle_gamma   90.00
#
_symmetry.space_group_name_H-M   'P 1'
#
loop_
_entity.id
_entity.type
_entity.pdbx_description
1 polymer ?
#
loop_
_entity_poly.entity_id
_entity_poly.type
_entity_poly.pdbx_seq_one_letter_code
_entity_poly.pdbx_strand_id
1 'polypeptide(L)'
;MSSGLARSWRGRGGARRSVQAPVVVAVSSSRRKALRCKARAEAEEQEGNEGPASAFQRAMKVAMSRGEANNRNGSVGTGRSSEASSSASRRRQAPSLPKAMGGGGHERKRSSAKMALSRLRSEGGGLSLFQARKKSAKVKFQVQYRTEMGQTVRVVGSSPELGAWDVAKAPQLKWQSSDGLWACDVSLPCGQIYEYKYVVCNGDGVALQWQQGNNALLAVGIRDALAIASSGGEVSLEVLDRWSGPEGSTVLIKKGDQVVKETTREHRLTSWIRDVEDQLEQGSVQVKELQLELASAKQELMQTRQEVVQAKEESQKLKEIALQSNEKYLVALKEKEKALRQKELVLRQLQLDRFDDDES
;
A
#
# COMPACT_ATOMS: atom_id res chain seq x y z
N MET A 1 -48.26 68.36 7.14
CA MET A 1 -48.97 68.88 8.33
C MET A 1 -48.30 68.29 9.55
N SER A 2 -47.75 69.15 10.41
CA SER A 2 -47.03 68.80 11.62
C SER A 2 -47.96 68.27 12.72
N SER A 3 -47.45 67.32 13.52
CA SER A 3 -47.70 67.05 14.95
C SER A 3 -47.38 65.57 15.22
N GLY A 4 -46.80 65.11 16.32
CA GLY A 4 -46.26 65.68 17.56
C GLY A 4 -45.60 64.51 18.32
N LEU A 5 -44.37 64.69 18.85
CA LEU A 5 -44.03 64.73 20.28
C LEU A 5 -44.45 63.53 21.16
N ALA A 6 -43.46 62.80 21.71
CA ALA A 6 -43.28 62.50 23.15
C ALA A 6 -42.05 61.56 23.35
N ARG A 7 -40.97 61.98 24.04
CA ARG A 7 -40.62 61.73 25.47
C ARG A 7 -40.34 60.23 25.77
N SER A 8 -39.34 59.75 26.51
CA SER A 8 -38.46 60.29 27.57
C SER A 8 -37.30 59.27 27.80
N TRP A 9 -36.07 59.71 28.06
CA TRP A 9 -35.36 59.71 29.36
C TRP A 9 -34.30 58.60 29.60
N ARG A 10 -33.06 59.11 29.78
CA ARG A 10 -31.99 58.72 30.74
C ARG A 10 -31.30 57.36 30.65
N GLY A 11 -29.96 57.46 30.65
CA GLY A 11 -29.10 56.53 31.38
C GLY A 11 -27.62 56.58 30.98
N ARG A 12 -26.83 57.40 31.70
CA ARG A 12 -25.36 57.29 31.84
C ARG A 12 -24.95 55.81 31.94
N GLY A 13 -23.92 55.34 31.25
CA GLY A 13 -22.52 55.69 31.50
C GLY A 13 -21.92 54.67 32.47
N GLY A 14 -21.22 53.67 31.94
CA GLY A 14 -20.56 52.61 32.73
C GLY A 14 -19.63 51.78 31.86
N ALA A 15 -18.34 52.10 31.95
CA ALA A 15 -17.26 51.41 31.26
C ALA A 15 -17.15 49.94 31.68
N ARG A 16 -17.09 49.02 30.71
CA ARG A 16 -16.40 47.73 30.86
C ARG A 16 -15.57 47.47 29.61
N ARG A 17 -14.27 47.33 29.83
CA ARG A 17 -13.27 46.88 28.86
C ARG A 17 -13.70 45.49 28.36
N SER A 18 -14.03 45.38 27.08
CA SER A 18 -14.06 44.10 26.37
C SER A 18 -12.77 43.95 25.58
N VAL A 19 -12.15 42.79 25.75
CA VAL A 19 -10.92 42.34 25.12
C VAL A 19 -11.09 42.40 23.60
N GLN A 20 -10.22 43.13 22.91
CA GLN A 20 -10.14 43.13 21.45
C GLN A 20 -9.73 41.72 20.98
N ALA A 21 -10.66 41.04 20.30
CA ALA A 21 -10.32 39.91 19.44
C ALA A 21 -9.48 40.42 18.26
N PRO A 22 -8.46 39.68 17.78
CA PRO A 22 -7.75 40.07 16.59
C PRO A 22 -8.71 40.03 15.39
N VAL A 23 -8.87 41.17 14.73
CA VAL A 23 -9.51 41.27 13.42
C VAL A 23 -8.65 40.47 12.45
N VAL A 24 -9.08 39.25 12.12
CA VAL A 24 -8.52 38.50 11.00
C VAL A 24 -8.98 39.21 9.74
N VAL A 25 -8.14 40.12 9.24
CA VAL A 25 -8.34 40.73 7.92
C VAL A 25 -8.27 39.59 6.90
N ALA A 26 -9.43 39.23 6.34
CA ALA A 26 -9.53 38.29 5.24
C ALA A 26 -8.84 38.90 4.01
N VAL A 27 -7.55 38.60 3.86
CA VAL A 27 -6.80 38.92 2.65
C VAL A 27 -7.39 38.10 1.51
N SER A 28 -8.03 38.80 0.57
CA SER A 28 -8.68 38.25 -0.61
C SER A 28 -7.73 37.35 -1.40
N SER A 29 -8.31 36.36 -2.08
CA SER A 29 -7.61 35.32 -2.86
C SER A 29 -6.61 35.88 -3.89
N SER A 30 -6.80 37.10 -4.38
CA SER A 30 -5.85 37.79 -5.28
C SER A 30 -4.54 38.17 -4.60
N ARG A 31 -4.57 38.64 -3.34
CA ARG A 31 -3.34 39.01 -2.61
C ARG A 31 -2.53 37.78 -2.16
N ARG A 32 -3.18 36.62 -1.94
CA ARG A 32 -2.48 35.34 -1.66
C ARG A 32 -1.75 34.81 -2.89
N LYS A 33 -2.28 35.01 -4.09
CA LYS A 33 -1.58 34.69 -5.35
C LYS A 33 -0.38 35.63 -5.57
N ALA A 34 -0.53 36.93 -5.31
CA ALA A 34 0.55 37.90 -5.45
C ALA A 34 1.73 37.64 -4.47
N LEU A 35 1.44 37.29 -3.22
CA LEU A 35 2.47 36.92 -2.22
C LEU A 35 3.18 35.60 -2.57
N ARG A 36 2.47 34.62 -3.16
CA ARG A 36 3.08 33.38 -3.65
C ARG A 36 3.98 33.59 -4.87
N CYS A 37 3.62 34.53 -5.76
CA CYS A 37 4.48 34.86 -6.89
C CYS A 37 5.73 35.63 -6.45
N LYS A 38 5.61 36.52 -5.44
CA LYS A 38 6.76 37.26 -4.91
C LYS A 38 7.73 36.35 -4.14
N ALA A 39 7.23 35.40 -3.35
CA ALA A 39 8.06 34.40 -2.67
C ALA A 39 8.70 33.37 -3.63
N ARG A 40 8.11 33.17 -4.82
CA ARG A 40 8.69 32.31 -5.87
C ARG A 40 9.80 33.04 -6.65
N ALA A 41 9.62 34.33 -6.91
CA ALA A 41 10.65 35.16 -7.53
C ALA A 41 11.86 35.40 -6.59
N GLU A 42 11.62 35.60 -5.29
CA GLU A 42 12.69 35.74 -4.28
C GLU A 42 13.42 34.40 -4.00
N ALA A 43 12.81 33.26 -4.32
CA ALA A 43 13.46 31.94 -4.27
C ALA A 43 14.29 31.64 -5.54
N GLU A 44 13.90 32.17 -6.71
CA GLU A 44 14.65 32.03 -7.96
C GLU A 44 15.92 32.90 -8.00
N GLU A 45 16.02 33.97 -7.20
CA GLU A 45 17.22 34.83 -7.14
C GLU A 45 18.37 34.24 -6.28
N GLN A 46 18.14 33.12 -5.58
CA GLN A 46 19.19 32.37 -4.86
C GLN A 46 19.60 31.04 -5.54
N GLU A 47 18.98 30.64 -6.65
CA GLU A 47 19.32 29.42 -7.41
C GLU A 47 20.47 29.61 -8.43
N GLY A 48 21.37 30.56 -8.17
CA GLY A 48 22.51 30.85 -9.05
C GLY A 48 23.78 30.03 -8.79
N ASN A 49 23.86 29.19 -7.75
CA ASN A 49 25.16 28.62 -7.36
C ASN A 49 25.17 27.21 -6.73
N GLU A 50 24.18 26.35 -7.02
CA GLU A 50 24.22 24.96 -6.54
C GLU A 50 23.99 23.95 -7.67
N GLY A 51 24.99 23.08 -7.88
CA GLY A 51 24.98 22.06 -8.92
C GLY A 51 23.92 20.96 -8.73
N PRO A 52 23.64 20.18 -9.79
CA PRO A 52 22.49 19.25 -9.89
C PRO A 52 22.48 18.11 -8.85
N ALA A 53 23.60 17.86 -8.17
CA ALA A 53 23.70 16.86 -7.10
C ALA A 53 22.92 17.25 -5.82
N SER A 54 22.79 18.54 -5.53
CA SER A 54 22.11 19.06 -4.32
C SER A 54 20.58 18.93 -4.41
N ALA A 55 20.01 19.17 -5.60
CA ALA A 55 18.57 19.08 -5.84
C ALA A 55 18.04 17.65 -5.68
N PHE A 56 18.81 16.65 -6.12
CA PHE A 56 18.44 15.23 -6.02
C PHE A 56 18.47 14.72 -4.57
N GLN A 57 19.46 15.13 -3.78
CA GLN A 57 19.54 14.77 -2.36
C GLN A 57 18.39 15.39 -1.53
N ARG A 58 17.97 16.62 -1.86
CA ARG A 58 16.79 17.25 -1.22
C ARG A 58 15.49 16.54 -1.62
N ALA A 59 15.34 16.16 -2.88
CA ALA A 59 14.17 15.42 -3.37
C ALA A 59 14.02 14.05 -2.67
N MET A 60 15.12 13.33 -2.45
CA MET A 60 15.10 12.07 -1.69
C MET A 60 14.75 12.26 -0.21
N LYS A 61 15.24 13.34 0.44
CA LYS A 61 14.95 13.60 1.86
C LYS A 61 13.45 13.92 2.09
N VAL A 62 12.82 14.64 1.17
CA VAL A 62 11.38 14.93 1.20
C VAL A 62 10.54 13.66 0.95
N ALA A 63 11.02 12.73 0.14
CA ALA A 63 10.36 11.45 -0.10
C ALA A 63 10.42 10.52 1.12
N MET A 64 11.54 10.51 1.86
CA MET A 64 11.70 9.68 3.06
C MET A 64 10.88 10.17 4.26
N SER A 65 10.77 11.49 4.49
CA SER A 65 9.93 12.03 5.58
C SER A 65 8.41 11.87 5.36
N ARG A 66 7.97 11.59 4.13
CA ARG A 66 6.55 11.25 3.84
C ARG A 66 6.21 9.78 4.10
N GLY A 67 7.20 8.91 4.26
CA GLY A 67 7.02 7.48 4.54
C GLY A 67 6.78 7.14 6.02
N GLU A 68 7.14 8.03 6.93
CA GLU A 68 7.09 7.75 8.39
C GLU A 68 5.78 8.18 9.06
N ALA A 69 4.87 8.85 8.34
CA ALA A 69 3.63 9.38 8.91
C ALA A 69 2.44 8.40 8.92
N ASN A 70 2.58 7.17 8.39
CA ASN A 70 1.42 6.29 8.17
C ASN A 70 1.41 4.97 8.97
N ASN A 71 2.17 4.89 10.07
CA ASN A 71 2.17 3.71 10.94
C ASN A 71 2.01 4.07 12.43
N ARG A 72 0.87 4.67 12.79
CA ARG A 72 0.38 4.73 14.18
C ARG A 72 -1.14 4.59 14.19
N ASN A 73 -1.62 3.35 14.31
CA ASN A 73 -2.90 2.90 14.90
C ASN A 73 -3.17 1.47 14.39
N GLY A 74 -3.34 0.42 15.18
CA GLY A 74 -3.32 0.27 16.62
C GLY A 74 -3.31 -1.24 16.93
N SER A 75 -2.58 -1.63 17.96
CA SER A 75 -2.71 -2.94 18.60
C SER A 75 -2.64 -2.68 20.10
N VAL A 76 -3.80 -2.66 20.74
CA VAL A 76 -3.93 -2.79 22.19
C VAL A 76 -4.60 -4.13 22.41
N GLY A 77 -3.81 -5.05 22.95
CA GLY A 77 -4.29 -6.34 23.39
C GLY A 77 -4.97 -6.27 24.76
N THR A 78 -5.69 -7.33 25.08
CA THR A 78 -5.92 -7.75 26.46
C THR A 78 -5.72 -9.27 26.51
N GLY A 79 -4.69 -9.69 27.26
CA GLY A 79 -4.48 -11.08 27.66
C GLY A 79 -5.60 -11.56 28.60
N ARG A 80 -5.81 -12.86 28.73
CA ARG A 80 -5.36 -13.78 29.83
C ARG A 80 -6.64 -14.64 30.09
N SER A 81 -6.69 -15.93 30.39
CA SER A 81 -5.77 -16.91 30.99
C SER A 81 -6.36 -18.31 30.73
N SER A 82 -5.50 -19.32 30.70
CA SER A 82 -5.63 -20.67 31.28
C SER A 82 -7.01 -21.25 31.62
N GLU A 83 -7.33 -22.45 31.12
CA GLU A 83 -7.26 -23.72 31.86
C GLU A 83 -7.88 -24.86 31.05
N ALA A 84 -7.18 -25.98 30.99
CA ALA A 84 -7.68 -27.25 30.50
C ALA A 84 -8.12 -28.09 31.70
N SER A 85 -9.26 -28.79 31.59
CA SER A 85 -9.47 -30.17 32.11
C SER A 85 -10.89 -30.69 31.85
N SER A 86 -10.95 -31.81 31.12
CA SER A 86 -11.78 -33.02 31.31
C SER A 86 -13.13 -32.96 32.07
N SER A 87 -14.22 -33.46 31.45
CA SER A 87 -14.73 -34.84 31.64
C SER A 87 -16.23 -35.03 31.29
N ALA A 88 -16.46 -36.11 30.52
CA ALA A 88 -17.55 -37.08 30.52
C ALA A 88 -19.05 -36.74 30.82
N SER A 89 -19.88 -37.10 29.83
CA SER A 89 -21.15 -37.86 29.92
C SER A 89 -22.29 -37.42 30.85
N ARG A 90 -23.45 -37.11 30.25
CA ARG A 90 -24.66 -37.97 30.36
C ARG A 90 -25.77 -37.62 29.36
N ARG A 91 -26.31 -38.71 28.82
CA ARG A 91 -27.43 -38.93 27.91
C ARG A 91 -28.77 -38.42 28.45
N ARG A 92 -29.64 -37.87 27.58
CA ARG A 92 -31.10 -38.07 27.55
C ARG A 92 -31.64 -37.74 26.14
N GLN A 93 -32.45 -38.64 25.59
CA GLN A 93 -33.03 -38.56 24.24
C GLN A 93 -34.46 -38.02 24.26
N ALA A 94 -34.73 -37.15 23.27
CA ALA A 94 -35.96 -36.96 22.45
C ALA A 94 -37.23 -36.34 23.09
N PRO A 95 -38.18 -35.75 22.31
CA PRO A 95 -38.32 -35.72 20.83
C PRO A 95 -38.71 -34.34 20.19
N SER A 96 -38.48 -34.14 18.88
CA SER A 96 -39.45 -33.48 17.93
C SER A 96 -38.94 -33.40 16.48
N LEU A 97 -39.81 -33.77 15.53
CA LEU A 97 -39.75 -33.59 14.06
C LEU A 97 -40.05 -32.11 13.66
N PRO A 98 -39.97 -31.66 12.37
CA PRO A 98 -39.35 -32.22 11.17
C PRO A 98 -38.33 -31.26 10.48
N LYS A 99 -37.66 -31.78 9.42
CA LYS A 99 -36.77 -31.07 8.49
C LYS A 99 -37.40 -29.80 7.90
N ALA A 100 -36.71 -28.66 8.04
CA ALA A 100 -36.84 -27.52 7.14
C ALA A 100 -35.70 -27.57 6.12
N MET A 101 -36.06 -27.71 4.85
CA MET A 101 -35.18 -27.42 3.73
C MET A 101 -34.88 -25.92 3.65
N GLY A 102 -33.69 -25.56 3.21
CA GLY A 102 -33.39 -24.23 2.66
C GLY A 102 -32.39 -23.42 3.49
N GLY A 103 -31.19 -23.23 2.94
CA GLY A 103 -30.20 -22.33 3.52
C GLY A 103 -28.79 -22.54 2.97
N GLY A 104 -28.66 -22.63 1.65
CA GLY A 104 -27.37 -22.67 0.99
C GLY A 104 -26.67 -21.30 1.02
N GLY A 105 -25.34 -21.32 1.12
CA GLY A 105 -24.50 -20.34 0.46
C GLY A 105 -24.06 -19.11 1.28
N HIS A 106 -23.23 -19.29 2.30
CA HIS A 106 -22.41 -18.19 2.84
C HIS A 106 -20.89 -18.49 2.90
N GLU A 107 -20.44 -19.55 2.22
CA GLU A 107 -19.01 -19.95 2.17
C GLU A 107 -18.28 -19.51 0.87
N ARG A 108 -18.98 -18.88 -0.10
CA ARG A 108 -18.43 -18.65 -1.46
C ARG A 108 -17.76 -17.29 -1.71
N LYS A 109 -17.91 -16.29 -0.84
CA LYS A 109 -17.38 -14.92 -1.10
C LYS A 109 -16.03 -14.62 -0.44
N ARG A 110 -15.70 -15.25 0.71
CA ARG A 110 -14.38 -15.08 1.36
C ARG A 110 -13.23 -15.75 0.61
N SER A 111 -13.53 -16.77 -0.18
CA SER A 111 -12.58 -17.50 -1.02
C SER A 111 -12.11 -16.68 -2.23
N SER A 112 -12.96 -15.82 -2.80
CA SER A 112 -12.62 -15.05 -4.01
C SER A 112 -11.50 -14.02 -3.77
N ALA A 113 -11.56 -13.26 -2.67
CA ALA A 113 -10.53 -12.26 -2.36
C ALA A 113 -9.17 -12.89 -2.01
N LYS A 114 -9.16 -14.03 -1.30
CA LYS A 114 -7.93 -14.82 -1.06
C LYS A 114 -7.37 -15.42 -2.34
N MET A 115 -8.24 -15.88 -3.25
CA MET A 115 -7.86 -16.42 -4.55
C MET A 115 -7.31 -15.34 -5.50
N ALA A 116 -7.89 -14.14 -5.50
CA ALA A 116 -7.40 -12.98 -6.25
C ALA A 116 -6.03 -12.51 -5.74
N LEU A 117 -5.83 -12.46 -4.42
CA LEU A 117 -4.52 -12.19 -3.80
C LEU A 117 -3.47 -13.27 -4.10
N SER A 118 -3.87 -14.54 -4.22
CA SER A 118 -2.96 -15.60 -4.66
C SER A 118 -2.68 -15.58 -6.17
N ARG A 119 -3.63 -15.13 -7.01
CA ARG A 119 -3.40 -14.90 -8.45
C ARG A 119 -2.40 -13.78 -8.69
N LEU A 120 -2.48 -12.68 -7.93
CA LEU A 120 -1.46 -11.62 -7.92
C LEU A 120 -0.06 -12.12 -7.52
N ARG A 121 0.02 -13.22 -6.76
CA ARG A 121 1.29 -13.86 -6.36
C ARG A 121 1.76 -14.93 -7.34
N SER A 122 0.89 -15.43 -8.21
CA SER A 122 1.11 -16.65 -9.00
C SER A 122 1.02 -16.46 -10.52
N GLU A 123 0.40 -15.39 -11.04
CA GLU A 123 0.17 -15.22 -12.49
C GLU A 123 1.09 -14.20 -13.16
N GLY A 124 2.06 -13.65 -12.43
CA GLY A 124 3.19 -12.92 -13.00
C GLY A 124 4.49 -13.63 -12.64
N GLY A 125 4.87 -14.66 -13.40
CA GLY A 125 6.17 -15.35 -13.28
C GLY A 125 7.40 -14.47 -13.58
N GLY A 126 7.25 -13.14 -13.56
CA GLY A 126 8.33 -12.17 -13.68
C GLY A 126 8.77 -11.69 -12.30
N LEU A 127 10.07 -11.80 -12.00
CA LEU A 127 10.65 -11.12 -10.85
C LEU A 127 10.39 -9.61 -10.97
N SER A 128 9.69 -9.01 -10.00
CA SER A 128 9.61 -7.54 -9.92
C SER A 128 10.96 -6.92 -9.55
N LEU A 129 11.21 -5.65 -9.87
CA LEU A 129 12.39 -4.91 -9.41
C LEU A 129 12.64 -5.08 -7.91
N PHE A 130 11.58 -5.01 -7.08
CA PHE A 130 11.69 -5.19 -5.64
C PHE A 130 12.16 -6.59 -5.23
N GLN A 131 11.71 -7.63 -5.94
CA GLN A 131 12.17 -9.00 -5.69
C GLN A 131 13.59 -9.20 -6.22
N ALA A 132 13.94 -8.62 -7.37
CA ALA A 132 15.29 -8.66 -7.92
C ALA A 132 16.31 -8.01 -6.97
N ARG A 133 15.98 -6.88 -6.32
CA ARG A 133 16.84 -6.21 -5.34
C ARG A 133 17.15 -7.02 -4.08
N LYS A 134 16.38 -8.07 -3.80
CA LYS A 134 16.69 -9.04 -2.72
C LYS A 134 17.69 -10.10 -3.15
N LYS A 135 17.99 -10.20 -4.45
CA LYS A 135 19.01 -11.10 -4.99
C LYS A 135 20.27 -10.30 -5.25
N SER A 136 21.41 -10.94 -5.10
CA SER A 136 22.71 -10.38 -5.40
C SER A 136 23.41 -11.21 -6.48
N ALA A 137 24.04 -10.53 -7.43
CA ALA A 137 24.88 -11.13 -8.46
C ALA A 137 26.34 -11.07 -8.03
N LYS A 138 27.08 -12.16 -8.25
CA LYS A 138 28.53 -12.15 -8.14
C LYS A 138 29.11 -11.46 -9.38
N VAL A 139 29.78 -10.33 -9.17
CA VAL A 139 30.38 -9.52 -10.22
C VAL A 139 31.90 -9.50 -10.03
N LYS A 140 32.63 -9.99 -11.03
CA LYS A 140 34.09 -9.96 -11.08
C LYS A 140 34.55 -8.79 -11.92
N PHE A 141 35.10 -7.77 -11.28
CA PHE A 141 35.72 -6.64 -11.96
C PHE A 141 37.14 -7.01 -12.36
N GLN A 142 37.51 -6.71 -13.60
CA GLN A 142 38.85 -6.95 -14.13
C GLN A 142 39.32 -5.73 -14.89
N VAL A 143 40.50 -5.20 -14.59
CA VAL A 143 41.09 -4.06 -15.29
C VAL A 143 42.55 -4.32 -15.58
N GLN A 144 43.00 -3.93 -16.78
CA GLN A 144 44.40 -3.96 -17.14
C GLN A 144 45.06 -2.62 -16.82
N TYR A 145 45.99 -2.63 -15.86
CA TYR A 145 46.78 -1.47 -15.47
C TYR A 145 48.12 -1.89 -14.87
N ARG A 146 49.21 -1.30 -15.34
CA ARG A 146 50.55 -1.52 -14.80
C ARG A 146 50.81 -0.55 -13.65
N THR A 147 50.97 -1.09 -12.45
CA THR A 147 51.30 -0.34 -11.24
C THR A 147 52.80 -0.43 -10.92
N GLU A 148 53.29 0.51 -10.12
CA GLU A 148 54.62 0.43 -9.53
C GLU A 148 54.63 -0.46 -8.27
N MET A 149 55.83 -0.81 -7.80
CA MET A 149 56.00 -1.59 -6.56
C MET A 149 55.39 -0.85 -5.37
N GLY A 150 54.56 -1.57 -4.59
CA GLY A 150 53.88 -1.02 -3.41
C GLY A 150 52.57 -0.29 -3.70
N GLN A 151 52.16 -0.18 -4.97
CA GLN A 151 50.84 0.36 -5.33
C GLN A 151 49.79 -0.75 -5.42
N THR A 152 48.53 -0.37 -5.19
CA THR A 152 47.38 -1.28 -5.27
C THR A 152 46.24 -0.61 -6.06
N VAL A 153 45.43 -1.40 -6.76
CA VAL A 153 44.24 -0.88 -7.46
C VAL A 153 42.99 -1.20 -6.63
N ARG A 154 42.09 -0.22 -6.50
CA ARG A 154 40.78 -0.38 -5.86
C ARG A 154 39.66 0.02 -6.81
N VAL A 155 38.48 -0.57 -6.62
CA VAL A 155 37.25 -0.17 -7.33
C VAL A 155 36.33 0.54 -6.36
N VAL A 156 36.02 1.79 -6.65
CA VAL A 156 35.21 2.68 -5.81
C VAL A 156 33.91 2.98 -6.55
N GLY A 157 32.76 3.00 -5.86
CA GLY A 157 31.50 3.26 -6.53
C GLY A 157 30.36 3.68 -5.61
N SER A 158 29.18 3.85 -6.19
CA SER A 158 28.00 4.39 -5.52
C SER A 158 27.36 3.46 -4.49
N SER A 159 27.62 2.15 -4.55
CA SER A 159 27.06 1.17 -3.62
C SER A 159 27.91 1.00 -2.36
N PRO A 160 27.31 0.59 -1.23
CA PRO A 160 28.06 0.30 -0.01
C PRO A 160 29.11 -0.81 -0.22
N GLU A 161 28.80 -1.79 -1.06
CA GLU A 161 29.71 -2.89 -1.45
C GLU A 161 30.93 -2.39 -2.27
N LEU A 162 30.82 -1.21 -2.89
CA LEU A 162 31.90 -0.52 -3.61
C LEU A 162 32.45 0.68 -2.81
N GLY A 163 32.14 0.76 -1.51
CA GLY A 163 32.64 1.80 -0.62
C GLY A 163 31.85 3.12 -0.61
N ALA A 164 30.76 3.26 -1.37
CA ALA A 164 29.95 4.48 -1.43
C ALA A 164 30.77 5.76 -1.66
N TRP A 165 31.69 5.70 -2.64
CA TRP A 165 32.68 6.73 -2.97
C TRP A 165 33.80 6.97 -1.94
N ASP A 166 33.91 6.13 -0.91
CA ASP A 166 35.00 6.14 0.08
C ASP A 166 36.09 5.11 -0.31
N VAL A 167 37.29 5.59 -0.61
CA VAL A 167 38.45 4.77 -1.03
C VAL A 167 38.90 3.80 0.06
N ALA A 168 38.76 4.18 1.34
CA ALA A 168 39.17 3.33 2.45
C ALA A 168 38.28 2.07 2.56
N LYS A 169 36.99 2.21 2.23
CA LYS A 169 35.99 1.13 2.26
C LYS A 169 35.87 0.38 0.93
N ALA A 170 36.50 0.88 -0.12
CA ALA A 170 36.43 0.30 -1.45
C ALA A 170 37.16 -1.06 -1.53
N PRO A 171 36.60 -2.04 -2.26
CA PRO A 171 37.26 -3.31 -2.51
C PRO A 171 38.62 -3.14 -3.21
N GLN A 172 39.63 -3.83 -2.68
CA GLN A 172 40.96 -3.90 -3.29
C GLN A 172 41.02 -5.03 -4.32
N LEU A 173 41.54 -4.73 -5.50
CA LEU A 173 41.78 -5.71 -6.54
C LEU A 173 43.06 -6.49 -6.23
N LYS A 174 43.05 -7.77 -6.60
CA LYS A 174 44.21 -8.65 -6.53
C LYS A 174 44.91 -8.68 -7.88
N TRP A 175 46.22 -8.61 -7.85
CA TRP A 175 47.04 -8.81 -9.04
C TRP A 175 46.94 -10.28 -9.49
N GLN A 176 46.61 -10.51 -10.76
CA GLN A 176 46.37 -11.85 -11.33
C GLN A 176 47.48 -12.32 -12.28
N SER A 177 47.99 -11.44 -13.15
CA SER A 177 48.99 -11.81 -14.17
C SER A 177 50.02 -10.70 -14.37
N SER A 178 51.24 -11.08 -14.75
CA SER A 178 52.36 -10.18 -15.11
C SER A 178 52.01 -9.14 -16.19
N ASP A 179 50.93 -9.36 -16.95
CA ASP A 179 50.42 -8.42 -17.95
C ASP A 179 49.76 -7.16 -17.34
N GLY A 180 49.67 -7.08 -16.01
CA GLY A 180 49.03 -5.98 -15.29
C GLY A 180 47.53 -6.18 -15.13
N LEU A 181 47.05 -7.43 -15.11
CA LEU A 181 45.64 -7.74 -14.88
C LEU A 181 45.34 -7.71 -13.38
N TRP A 182 44.38 -6.87 -13.00
CA TRP A 182 43.85 -6.76 -11.64
C TRP A 182 42.41 -7.25 -11.61
N ALA A 183 42.02 -8.00 -10.57
CA ALA A 183 40.65 -8.47 -10.43
C ALA A 183 40.14 -8.54 -8.99
N CYS A 184 38.84 -8.32 -8.80
CA CYS A 184 38.14 -8.58 -7.54
C CYS A 184 36.72 -9.11 -7.79
N ASP A 185 36.23 -9.94 -6.88
CA ASP A 185 34.85 -10.39 -6.84
C ASP A 185 34.05 -9.55 -5.84
N VAL A 186 32.91 -9.02 -6.26
CA VAL A 186 31.99 -8.23 -5.43
C VAL A 186 30.57 -8.76 -5.61
N SER A 187 29.81 -8.87 -4.52
CA SER A 187 28.39 -9.23 -4.59
C SER A 187 27.54 -7.97 -4.69
N LEU A 188 26.82 -7.78 -5.80
CA LEU A 188 26.02 -6.58 -6.03
C LEU A 188 24.52 -6.92 -6.09
N PRO A 189 23.64 -6.22 -5.34
CA PRO A 189 22.19 -6.37 -5.49
C PRO A 189 21.71 -6.19 -6.95
N CYS A 190 20.78 -7.01 -7.40
CA CYS A 190 20.23 -6.91 -8.74
C CYS A 190 19.11 -5.86 -8.84
N GLY A 191 18.71 -5.49 -10.06
CA GLY A 191 17.62 -4.55 -10.31
C GLY A 191 18.00 -3.07 -10.14
N GLN A 192 19.28 -2.71 -10.27
CA GLN A 192 19.73 -1.32 -10.22
C GLN A 192 21.01 -1.08 -11.04
N ILE A 193 21.30 0.20 -11.29
CA ILE A 193 22.54 0.66 -11.93
C ILE A 193 23.54 1.05 -10.85
N TYR A 194 24.80 0.67 -11.08
CA TYR A 194 25.94 1.04 -10.26
C TYR A 194 26.87 1.97 -11.02
N GLU A 195 27.31 3.02 -10.33
CA GLU A 195 28.39 3.87 -10.81
C GLU A 195 29.67 3.46 -10.10
N TYR A 196 30.78 3.39 -10.84
CA TYR A 196 32.06 3.04 -10.25
C TYR A 196 33.22 3.58 -11.06
N LYS A 197 34.40 3.54 -10.44
CA LYS A 197 35.65 4.03 -10.99
C LYS A 197 36.83 3.33 -10.32
N TYR A 198 37.93 3.17 -11.06
CA TYR A 198 39.16 2.62 -10.49
C TYR A 198 40.05 3.71 -9.93
N VAL A 199 40.79 3.37 -8.88
CA VAL A 199 41.78 4.24 -8.25
C VAL A 199 43.04 3.44 -7.90
N VAL A 200 44.20 4.00 -8.20
CA VAL A 200 45.49 3.51 -7.73
C VAL A 200 45.74 4.13 -6.37
N CYS A 201 46.08 3.29 -5.39
CA CYS A 201 46.43 3.67 -4.04
C CYS A 201 47.89 3.32 -3.74
N ASN A 202 48.52 4.07 -2.85
CA ASN A 202 49.82 3.71 -2.29
C ASN A 202 49.66 2.56 -1.25
N GLY A 203 50.77 2.13 -0.65
CA GLY A 203 50.78 1.09 0.39
C GLY A 203 49.96 1.45 1.64
N ASP A 204 49.75 2.75 1.91
CA ASP A 204 48.96 3.25 3.04
C ASP A 204 47.46 3.37 2.73
N GLY A 205 47.04 3.04 1.50
CA GLY A 205 45.66 3.15 1.05
C GLY A 205 45.22 4.56 0.63
N VAL A 206 46.17 5.48 0.46
CA VAL A 206 45.92 6.85 -0.04
C VAL A 206 45.79 6.82 -1.56
N ALA A 207 44.75 7.46 -2.09
CA ALA A 207 44.51 7.58 -3.52
C ALA A 207 45.63 8.41 -4.20
N LEU A 208 46.36 7.78 -5.11
CA LEU A 208 47.39 8.40 -5.94
C LEU A 208 46.83 8.89 -7.27
N GLN A 209 46.06 8.02 -7.95
CA GLN A 209 45.57 8.31 -9.29
C GLN A 209 44.19 7.70 -9.53
N TRP A 210 43.25 8.52 -9.98
CA TRP A 210 41.95 8.06 -10.46
C TRP A 210 42.00 7.68 -11.93
N GLN A 211 41.16 6.72 -12.33
CA GLN A 211 40.92 6.41 -13.73
C GLN A 211 40.56 7.68 -14.51
N GLN A 212 40.98 7.79 -15.76
CA GLN A 212 40.65 8.94 -16.60
C GLN A 212 39.22 8.84 -17.13
N GLY A 213 38.62 10.00 -17.45
CA GLY A 213 37.28 10.08 -18.02
C GLY A 213 36.14 9.97 -17.00
N ASN A 214 34.93 9.71 -17.54
CA ASN A 214 33.70 9.64 -16.78
C ASN A 214 33.59 8.35 -15.95
N ASN A 215 32.72 8.36 -14.95
CA ASN A 215 32.40 7.17 -14.16
C ASN A 215 31.83 6.07 -15.07
N ALA A 216 32.22 4.82 -14.81
CA ALA A 216 31.65 3.68 -15.49
C ALA A 216 30.29 3.32 -14.89
N LEU A 217 29.36 2.92 -15.76
CA LEU A 217 28.02 2.48 -15.37
C LEU A 217 27.86 0.98 -15.61
N LEU A 218 27.36 0.25 -14.62
CA LEU A 218 27.02 -1.16 -14.73
C LEU A 218 25.56 -1.38 -14.33
N ALA A 219 24.74 -1.79 -15.30
CA ALA A 219 23.41 -2.31 -15.01
C ALA A 219 23.49 -3.77 -14.58
N VAL A 220 23.07 -4.05 -13.34
CA VAL A 220 22.76 -5.41 -12.87
C VAL A 220 21.24 -5.51 -12.85
N GLY A 221 20.69 -6.13 -13.88
CA GLY A 221 19.27 -6.13 -14.16
C GLY A 221 18.51 -7.26 -13.50
N ILE A 222 17.20 -7.22 -13.70
CA ILE A 222 16.26 -8.23 -13.21
C ILE A 222 16.49 -9.57 -13.92
N ARG A 223 16.85 -9.51 -15.20
CA ARG A 223 17.20 -10.69 -16.00
C ARG A 223 18.39 -11.45 -15.41
N ASP A 224 19.37 -10.75 -14.83
CA ASP A 224 20.49 -11.42 -14.14
C ASP A 224 20.01 -12.09 -12.86
N ALA A 225 19.14 -11.43 -12.07
CA ALA A 225 18.53 -12.06 -10.89
C ALA A 225 17.75 -13.33 -11.24
N LEU A 226 17.02 -13.31 -12.37
CA LEU A 226 16.28 -14.47 -12.87
C LEU A 226 17.22 -15.59 -13.32
N ALA A 227 18.27 -15.24 -14.07
CA ALA A 227 19.27 -16.21 -14.52
C ALA A 227 19.94 -16.90 -13.32
N ILE A 228 20.32 -16.13 -12.30
CA ILE A 228 20.91 -16.64 -11.05
C ILE A 228 19.93 -17.55 -10.29
N ALA A 229 18.66 -17.15 -10.20
CA ALA A 229 17.64 -17.93 -9.52
C ALA A 229 17.37 -19.27 -10.23
N SER A 230 17.26 -19.25 -11.56
CA SER A 230 17.00 -20.44 -12.37
C SER A 230 18.20 -21.37 -12.48
N SER A 231 19.42 -20.84 -12.36
CA SER A 231 20.66 -21.62 -12.45
C SER A 231 21.19 -22.12 -11.09
N GLY A 232 20.45 -21.92 -9.99
CA GLY A 232 20.91 -22.31 -8.65
C GLY A 232 22.13 -21.52 -8.14
N GLY A 233 22.36 -20.30 -8.63
CA GLY A 233 23.48 -19.45 -8.18
C GLY A 233 24.76 -19.55 -9.02
N GLU A 234 24.79 -20.38 -10.06
CA GLU A 234 25.99 -20.62 -10.88
C GLU A 234 26.32 -19.47 -11.86
N VAL A 235 25.41 -18.52 -12.06
CA VAL A 235 25.60 -17.40 -12.99
C VAL A 235 26.37 -16.25 -12.33
N SER A 236 27.43 -15.77 -12.99
CA SER A 236 28.23 -14.63 -12.57
C SER A 236 28.48 -13.66 -13.72
N LEU A 237 28.77 -12.40 -13.38
CA LEU A 237 29.10 -11.35 -14.34
C LEU A 237 30.59 -11.07 -14.26
N GLU A 238 31.30 -11.09 -15.37
CA GLU A 238 32.68 -10.62 -15.45
C GLU A 238 32.74 -9.34 -16.27
N VAL A 239 33.32 -8.30 -15.67
CA VAL A 239 33.43 -6.97 -16.26
C VAL A 239 34.88 -6.77 -16.66
N LEU A 240 35.13 -6.67 -17.96
CA LEU A 240 36.45 -6.48 -18.56
C LEU A 240 36.64 -5.00 -18.92
N ASP A 241 37.36 -4.30 -18.05
CA ASP A 241 37.65 -2.88 -18.12
C ASP A 241 39.00 -2.55 -18.75
N ARG A 242 39.06 -1.36 -19.34
CA ARG A 242 40.29 -0.70 -19.74
C ARG A 242 40.53 0.54 -18.89
N TRP A 243 41.78 0.78 -18.51
CA TRP A 243 42.13 1.96 -17.71
C TRP A 243 41.84 3.28 -18.43
N SER A 244 42.01 3.31 -19.75
CA SER A 244 41.82 4.51 -20.58
C SER A 244 40.37 5.00 -20.67
N GLY A 245 39.41 4.22 -20.20
CA GLY A 245 38.00 4.63 -20.15
C GLY A 245 37.03 3.47 -20.43
N PRO A 246 35.73 3.74 -20.29
CA PRO A 246 34.68 2.72 -20.40
C PRO A 246 34.44 2.26 -21.85
N GLU A 247 34.90 3.00 -22.86
CA GLU A 247 34.73 2.65 -24.27
C GLU A 247 35.33 1.27 -24.56
N GLY A 248 34.60 0.42 -25.29
CA GLY A 248 35.03 -0.95 -25.61
C GLY A 248 35.20 -1.89 -24.42
N SER A 249 34.64 -1.57 -23.25
CA SER A 249 34.58 -2.50 -22.12
C SER A 249 33.48 -3.53 -22.33
N THR A 250 33.80 -4.79 -22.04
CA THR A 250 32.92 -5.93 -22.26
C THR A 250 32.43 -6.49 -20.93
N VAL A 251 31.19 -6.97 -20.89
CA VAL A 251 30.62 -7.73 -19.78
C VAL A 251 30.28 -9.13 -20.27
N LEU A 252 30.90 -10.13 -19.65
CA LEU A 252 30.63 -11.54 -19.89
C LEU A 252 29.66 -12.06 -18.84
N ILE A 253 28.65 -12.79 -19.28
CA ILE A 253 27.76 -13.56 -18.41
C ILE A 253 28.26 -14.99 -18.45
N LYS A 254 28.79 -15.47 -17.32
CA LYS A 254 29.27 -16.85 -17.18
C LYS A 254 28.29 -17.69 -16.41
N LYS A 255 28.20 -18.97 -16.76
CA LYS A 255 27.56 -20.02 -15.94
C LYS A 255 28.64 -21.06 -15.65
N GLY A 256 29.12 -21.07 -14.41
CA GLY A 256 30.34 -21.80 -14.06
C GLY A 256 31.53 -21.23 -14.84
N ASP A 257 32.25 -22.08 -15.56
CA ASP A 257 33.42 -21.66 -16.36
C ASP A 257 33.07 -21.29 -17.82
N GLN A 258 31.83 -21.53 -18.24
CA GLN A 258 31.38 -21.26 -19.62
C GLN A 258 30.84 -19.84 -19.77
N VAL A 259 31.31 -19.14 -20.81
CA VAL A 259 30.76 -17.86 -21.23
C VAL A 259 29.46 -18.10 -21.98
N VAL A 260 28.34 -17.72 -21.37
CA VAL A 260 26.99 -17.90 -21.93
C VAL A 260 26.64 -16.75 -22.87
N LYS A 261 27.07 -15.53 -22.54
CA LYS A 261 26.78 -14.34 -23.34
C LYS A 261 27.83 -13.27 -23.15
N GLU A 262 28.21 -12.65 -24.25
CA GLU A 262 29.03 -11.44 -24.28
C GLU A 262 28.16 -10.24 -24.60
N THR A 263 28.36 -9.13 -23.90
CA THR A 263 27.60 -7.90 -24.12
C THR A 263 28.39 -6.67 -23.69
N THR A 264 28.08 -5.51 -24.24
CA THR A 264 28.70 -4.25 -23.80
C THR A 264 27.92 -3.65 -22.64
N ARG A 265 28.54 -2.73 -21.89
CA ARG A 265 27.84 -1.98 -20.82
C ARG A 265 26.66 -1.18 -21.33
N GLU A 266 26.85 -0.50 -22.46
CA GLU A 266 25.82 0.32 -23.09
C GLU A 266 24.62 -0.54 -23.50
N HIS A 267 24.88 -1.73 -24.06
CA HIS A 267 23.80 -2.67 -24.37
C HIS A 267 23.07 -3.15 -23.11
N ARG A 268 23.79 -3.39 -22.01
CA ARG A 268 23.15 -3.74 -20.74
C ARG A 268 22.33 -2.59 -20.16
N LEU A 269 22.81 -1.35 -20.26
CA LEU A 269 22.09 -0.16 -19.81
C LEU A 269 20.81 0.04 -20.63
N THR A 270 20.90 -0.02 -21.95
CA THR A 270 19.73 0.09 -22.83
C THR A 270 18.74 -1.06 -22.63
N SER A 271 19.24 -2.30 -22.43
CA SER A 271 18.38 -3.43 -22.07
C SER A 271 17.71 -3.23 -20.70
N TRP A 272 18.41 -2.67 -19.72
CA TRP A 272 17.84 -2.39 -18.40
C TRP A 272 16.79 -1.28 -18.47
N ILE A 273 17.02 -0.22 -19.25
CA ILE A 273 16.03 0.85 -19.45
C ILE A 273 14.75 0.27 -20.03
N ARG A 274 14.85 -0.55 -21.10
CA ARG A 274 13.70 -1.24 -21.69
C ARG A 274 12.99 -2.14 -20.67
N ASP A 275 13.75 -2.91 -19.89
CA ASP A 275 13.15 -3.77 -18.85
C ASP A 275 12.38 -2.94 -17.80
N VAL A 276 12.87 -1.76 -17.43
CA VAL A 276 12.20 -0.86 -16.48
C VAL A 276 10.95 -0.24 -17.10
N GLU A 277 11.02 0.19 -18.37
CA GLU A 277 9.88 0.71 -19.13
C GLU A 277 8.77 -0.34 -19.25
N ASP A 278 9.11 -1.57 -19.67
CA ASP A 278 8.19 -2.69 -19.77
C ASP A 278 7.51 -2.98 -18.41
N GLN A 279 8.25 -2.91 -17.30
CA GLN A 279 7.68 -3.09 -15.96
C GLN A 279 6.75 -1.95 -15.55
N LEU A 280 7.06 -0.71 -15.92
CA LEU A 280 6.20 0.43 -15.65
C LEU A 280 4.88 0.33 -16.43
N GLU A 281 4.95 -0.10 -17.69
CA GLU A 281 3.77 -0.35 -18.52
C GLU A 281 2.90 -1.47 -17.96
N GLN A 282 3.51 -2.60 -17.58
CA GLN A 282 2.81 -3.72 -16.93
C GLN A 282 2.14 -3.28 -15.62
N GLY A 283 2.85 -2.49 -14.79
CA GLY A 283 2.29 -1.93 -13.56
C GLY A 283 1.10 -1.01 -13.83
N SER A 284 1.15 -0.19 -14.88
CA SER A 284 0.05 0.68 -15.30
C SER A 284 -1.18 -0.12 -15.74
N VAL A 285 -0.99 -1.18 -16.53
CA VAL A 285 -2.06 -2.08 -16.96
C VAL A 285 -2.71 -2.76 -15.75
N GLN A 286 -1.90 -3.29 -14.83
CA GLN A 286 -2.39 -3.94 -13.62
C GLN A 286 -3.20 -3.00 -12.72
N VAL A 287 -2.76 -1.74 -12.58
CA VAL A 287 -3.52 -0.73 -11.81
C VAL A 287 -4.88 -0.44 -12.47
N LYS A 288 -4.94 -0.33 -13.80
CA LYS A 288 -6.20 -0.10 -14.54
C LYS A 288 -7.15 -1.28 -14.38
N GLU A 289 -6.64 -2.51 -14.46
CA GLU A 289 -7.42 -3.71 -14.25
C GLU A 289 -8.01 -3.76 -12.83
N LEU A 290 -7.19 -3.54 -11.80
CA LEU A 290 -7.65 -3.48 -10.41
C LEU A 290 -8.66 -2.36 -10.17
N GLN A 291 -8.53 -1.22 -10.86
CA GLN A 291 -9.52 -0.15 -10.80
C GLN A 291 -10.87 -0.57 -11.40
N LEU A 292 -10.85 -1.31 -12.51
CA LEU A 292 -12.06 -1.85 -13.14
C LEU A 292 -12.73 -2.90 -12.24
N GLU A 293 -11.97 -3.83 -11.67
CA GLU A 293 -12.47 -4.81 -10.71
C GLU A 293 -13.09 -4.15 -9.48
N LEU A 294 -12.43 -3.11 -8.94
CA LEU A 294 -12.93 -2.35 -7.80
C LEU A 294 -14.21 -1.58 -8.15
N ALA A 295 -14.32 -1.05 -9.36
CA ALA A 295 -15.54 -0.38 -9.82
C ALA A 295 -16.71 -1.38 -9.94
N SER A 296 -16.46 -2.55 -10.51
CA SER A 296 -17.44 -3.64 -10.62
C SER A 296 -17.92 -4.11 -9.23
N ALA A 297 -16.98 -4.41 -8.32
CA ALA A 297 -17.30 -4.84 -6.97
C ALA A 297 -18.11 -3.78 -6.19
N LYS A 298 -17.85 -2.48 -6.42
CA LYS A 298 -18.65 -1.40 -5.84
C LYS A 298 -20.08 -1.39 -6.39
N GLN A 299 -20.26 -1.64 -7.69
CA GLN A 299 -21.58 -1.70 -8.29
C GLN A 299 -22.39 -2.88 -7.74
N GLU A 300 -21.77 -4.06 -7.60
CA GLU A 300 -22.41 -5.22 -6.95
C GLU A 300 -22.79 -4.93 -5.50
N LEU A 301 -21.93 -4.24 -4.74
CA LEU A 301 -22.26 -3.81 -3.38
C LEU A 301 -23.43 -2.82 -3.33
N MET A 302 -23.53 -1.90 -4.29
CA MET A 302 -24.67 -0.99 -4.37
C MET A 302 -25.97 -1.73 -4.71
N GLN A 303 -25.93 -2.66 -5.65
CA GLN A 303 -27.09 -3.46 -6.02
C GLN A 303 -27.58 -4.32 -4.86
N THR A 304 -26.68 -5.06 -4.20
CA THR A 304 -27.02 -5.88 -3.03
C THR A 304 -27.54 -5.03 -1.87
N ARG A 305 -27.01 -3.81 -1.66
CA ARG A 305 -27.52 -2.87 -0.67
C ARG A 305 -28.96 -2.45 -1.00
N GLN A 306 -29.27 -2.22 -2.27
CA GLN A 306 -30.63 -1.87 -2.71
C GLN A 306 -31.61 -3.03 -2.50
N GLU A 307 -31.21 -4.26 -2.83
CA GLU A 307 -32.01 -5.46 -2.59
C GLU A 307 -32.31 -5.65 -1.09
N VAL A 308 -31.33 -5.40 -0.21
CA VAL A 308 -31.53 -5.45 1.25
C VAL A 308 -32.51 -4.37 1.73
N VAL A 309 -32.47 -3.17 1.15
CA VAL A 309 -33.44 -2.11 1.49
C VAL A 309 -34.84 -2.52 1.05
N GLN A 310 -35.00 -3.03 -0.18
CA GLN A 310 -36.28 -3.52 -0.69
C GLN A 310 -36.84 -4.66 0.17
N ALA A 311 -36.03 -5.66 0.50
CA ALA A 311 -36.44 -6.77 1.36
C ALA A 311 -36.86 -6.30 2.77
N LYS A 312 -36.22 -5.24 3.30
CA LYS A 312 -36.64 -4.63 4.58
C LYS A 312 -37.99 -3.94 4.48
N GLU A 313 -38.23 -3.18 3.40
CA GLU A 313 -39.52 -2.53 3.16
C GLU A 313 -40.66 -3.55 2.97
N GLU A 314 -40.41 -4.61 2.21
CA GLU A 314 -41.37 -5.71 2.03
C GLU A 314 -41.66 -6.41 3.35
N SER A 315 -40.63 -6.69 4.16
CA SER A 315 -40.80 -7.26 5.49
C SER A 315 -41.61 -6.35 6.42
N GLN A 316 -41.45 -5.03 6.34
CA GLN A 316 -42.25 -4.07 7.11
C GLN A 316 -43.72 -4.08 6.67
N LYS A 317 -43.99 -4.05 5.36
CA LYS A 317 -45.36 -4.13 4.84
C LYS A 317 -46.07 -5.42 5.27
N LEU A 318 -45.38 -6.56 5.22
CA LEU A 318 -45.94 -7.84 5.67
C LEU A 318 -46.27 -7.82 7.17
N LYS A 319 -45.41 -7.19 8.00
CA LYS A 319 -45.68 -7.03 9.43
C LYS A 319 -46.90 -6.14 9.69
N GLU A 320 -47.06 -5.04 8.95
CA GLU A 320 -48.22 -4.16 9.06
C GLU A 320 -49.51 -4.88 8.67
N ILE A 321 -49.51 -5.62 7.56
CA ILE A 321 -50.67 -6.42 7.11
C ILE A 321 -51.04 -7.48 8.16
N ALA A 322 -50.05 -8.16 8.74
CA ALA A 322 -50.28 -9.14 9.80
C ALA A 322 -50.88 -8.49 11.05
N LEU A 323 -50.39 -7.30 11.44
CA LEU A 323 -50.89 -6.55 12.59
C LEU A 323 -52.34 -6.11 12.37
N GLN A 324 -52.66 -5.53 11.21
CA GLN A 324 -54.04 -5.16 10.84
C GLN A 324 -54.98 -6.37 10.83
N SER A 325 -54.51 -7.52 10.34
CA SER A 325 -55.30 -8.76 10.34
C SER A 325 -55.58 -9.21 11.77
N ASN A 326 -54.56 -9.21 12.65
CA ASN A 326 -54.73 -9.53 14.07
C ASN A 326 -55.70 -8.57 14.78
N GLU A 327 -55.64 -7.26 14.48
CA GLU A 327 -56.60 -6.29 15.01
C GLU A 327 -58.04 -6.62 14.60
N LYS A 328 -58.27 -6.94 13.32
CA LYS A 328 -59.60 -7.37 12.82
C LYS A 328 -60.09 -8.62 13.54
N TYR A 329 -59.21 -9.61 13.73
CA TYR A 329 -59.56 -10.83 14.48
C TYR A 329 -59.93 -10.52 15.93
N LEU A 330 -59.21 -9.62 16.60
CA LEU A 330 -59.51 -9.20 17.98
C LEU A 330 -60.86 -8.49 18.09
N VAL A 331 -61.21 -7.64 17.12
CA VAL A 331 -62.53 -6.98 17.08
C VAL A 331 -63.64 -8.03 16.92
N ALA A 332 -63.50 -8.94 15.95
CA ALA A 332 -64.47 -10.00 15.72
C ALA A 332 -64.63 -10.93 16.94
N LEU A 333 -63.54 -11.22 17.66
CA LEU A 333 -63.58 -11.95 18.92
C LEU A 333 -64.39 -11.21 19.98
N LYS A 334 -64.13 -9.92 20.19
CA LYS A 334 -64.89 -9.09 21.15
C LYS A 334 -66.38 -9.02 20.82
N GLU A 335 -66.74 -8.96 19.54
CA GLU A 335 -68.14 -8.99 19.09
C GLU A 335 -68.79 -10.34 19.40
N LYS A 336 -68.09 -11.45 19.12
CA LYS A 336 -68.56 -12.79 19.47
C LYS A 336 -68.73 -12.97 20.98
N GLU A 337 -67.81 -12.46 21.80
CA GLU A 337 -67.93 -12.47 23.26
C GLU A 337 -69.15 -11.68 23.74
N LYS A 338 -69.40 -10.49 23.18
CA LYS A 338 -70.61 -9.71 23.49
C LYS A 338 -71.88 -10.46 23.11
N ALA A 339 -71.91 -11.09 21.93
CA ALA A 339 -73.06 -11.88 21.47
C ALA A 339 -73.28 -13.12 22.36
N LEU A 340 -72.21 -13.79 22.81
CA LEU A 340 -72.30 -14.89 23.76
C LEU A 340 -72.88 -14.42 25.11
N ARG A 341 -72.39 -13.31 25.67
CA ARG A 341 -72.95 -12.75 26.91
C ARG A 341 -74.43 -12.39 26.79
N GLN A 342 -74.84 -11.83 25.65
CA GLN A 342 -76.25 -11.56 25.38
C GLN A 342 -77.08 -12.84 25.33
N LYS A 343 -76.59 -13.89 24.65
CA LYS A 343 -77.26 -15.20 24.63
C LYS A 343 -77.36 -15.82 26.02
N GLU A 344 -76.32 -15.72 26.85
CA GLU A 344 -76.35 -16.19 28.23
C GLU A 344 -77.41 -15.46 29.07
N LEU A 345 -77.54 -14.14 28.91
CA LEU A 345 -78.59 -13.36 29.58
C LEU A 345 -80.00 -13.80 29.16
N VAL A 346 -80.22 -13.99 27.85
CA VAL A 346 -81.52 -14.46 27.33
C VAL A 346 -81.85 -15.87 27.83
N LEU A 347 -80.88 -16.78 27.80
CA LEU A 347 -81.06 -18.14 28.34
C LEU A 347 -81.42 -18.10 29.84
N ARG A 348 -80.76 -17.23 30.60
CA ARG A 348 -81.04 -17.05 32.03
C ARG A 348 -82.43 -16.46 32.28
N GLN A 349 -82.90 -15.53 31.45
CA GLN A 349 -84.26 -15.01 31.53
C GLN A 349 -85.30 -16.10 31.23
N LEU A 350 -85.10 -16.87 30.16
CA LEU A 350 -86.00 -17.99 29.82
C LEU A 350 -86.04 -19.08 30.90
N GLN A 351 -84.95 -19.27 31.64
CA GLN A 351 -84.92 -20.19 32.79
C GLN A 351 -85.71 -19.65 33.99
N LEU A 352 -85.73 -18.33 34.19
CA LEU A 352 -86.54 -17.68 35.23
C LEU A 352 -88.03 -17.74 34.86
N ASP A 353 -88.39 -17.36 33.63
CA ASP A 353 -89.77 -17.39 33.16
C ASP A 353 -90.38 -18.81 33.24
N ARG A 354 -89.58 -19.85 32.92
CA ARG A 354 -90.01 -21.25 33.06
C ARG A 354 -90.19 -21.68 34.52
N PHE A 355 -89.46 -21.08 35.46
CA PHE A 355 -89.63 -21.36 36.90
C PHE A 355 -90.92 -20.73 37.45
N ASP A 356 -91.29 -19.54 36.96
CA ASP A 356 -92.53 -18.85 37.35
C ASP A 356 -93.79 -19.57 36.82
N ASP A 357 -93.69 -20.21 35.64
CA ASP A 357 -94.78 -21.02 35.05
C ASP A 357 -95.04 -22.35 35.80
N ASP A 358 -94.05 -22.90 36.51
CA ASP A 358 -94.19 -24.15 37.29
C ASP A 358 -94.71 -23.92 38.74
N GLU A 359 -94.75 -22.67 39.22
CA GLU A 359 -95.25 -22.29 40.58
C GLU A 359 -96.72 -21.83 40.61
N SER A 360 -97.38 -21.73 39.45
CA SER A 360 -98.80 -21.34 39.27
C SER A 360 -99.69 -22.55 38.97
#